data_AF-A0A8T4N2D7-F1
#
_entry.id   AF-A0A8T4N2D7-F1
#
_cell.length_a   1.000
_cell.length_b   1.000
_cell.length_c   1.000
_cell.angle_alpha   90.00
_cell.angle_beta   90.00
_cell.angle_gamma   90.00
#
_symmetry.space_group_name_H-M   'P 1'
#
loop_
_entity.id
_entity.type
_entity.pdbx_description
1 polymer ?
#
loop_
_entity_poly.entity_id
_entity_poly.type
_entity_poly.pdbx_seq_one_letter_code
_entity_poly.pdbx_strand_id
1 'polypeptide(L)'
;MTAQPPKIIIFDAGALISFTMAGLLDELKKLKKIFNGKFIITQKVKEEVVDNPINVNRFELDALRIKELLDEKVLEVSDAINIDNEQVSFDARKILEIANNTFFYRKKGIGIIQSGEASCLALSKILNEKKIQNVIAIDERTTRMLGEGPENLRKLLQKKLHTLISSKKENYKFFQEFKFIRSAELVYVAYKKKLVNLKNGNVLNALLYAVKFKGCAISDEEIFEIEKMR
;
A
#
# COMPACT_ATOMS: atom_id res chain seq x y z
N MET A 1 -1.45 -14.45 -30.63
CA MET A 1 -2.12 -13.69 -29.55
C MET A 1 -1.04 -13.17 -28.62
N THR A 2 -0.74 -11.87 -28.65
CA THR A 2 0.23 -11.27 -27.73
C THR A 2 -0.39 -11.31 -26.33
N ALA A 3 0.15 -12.14 -25.44
CA ALA A 3 -0.30 -12.19 -24.05
C ALA A 3 -0.14 -10.79 -23.44
N GLN A 4 -1.24 -10.19 -22.97
CA GLN A 4 -1.15 -8.93 -22.23
C GLN A 4 -0.30 -9.17 -20.97
N PRO A 5 0.59 -8.23 -20.60
CA PRO A 5 1.38 -8.36 -19.39
C PRO A 5 0.45 -8.50 -18.17
N PRO A 6 0.82 -9.34 -17.17
CA PRO A 6 -0.02 -9.59 -16.01
C PRO A 6 -0.25 -8.30 -15.22
N LYS A 7 -1.46 -8.11 -14.68
CA LYS A 7 -1.76 -7.00 -13.76
C LYS A 7 -1.10 -7.25 -12.42
N ILE A 8 -0.59 -6.20 -11.78
CA ILE A 8 0.13 -6.32 -10.50
C ILE A 8 -0.54 -5.44 -9.43
N ILE A 9 -0.71 -6.00 -8.24
CA ILE A 9 -0.98 -5.21 -7.02
C ILE A 9 0.26 -5.30 -6.15
N ILE A 10 0.90 -4.16 -5.88
CA ILE A 10 2.05 -4.05 -4.99
C ILE A 10 1.52 -3.81 -3.58
N PHE A 11 1.84 -4.66 -2.62
CA PHE A 11 1.42 -4.47 -1.23
C PHE A 11 2.54 -3.80 -0.43
N ASP A 12 2.20 -2.70 0.26
CA ASP A 12 3.03 -2.15 1.32
C ASP A 12 2.86 -2.94 2.63
N ALA A 13 3.69 -2.61 3.62
CA ALA A 13 3.60 -3.23 4.94
C ALA A 13 2.28 -2.89 5.64
N GLY A 14 1.83 -1.63 5.57
CA GLY A 14 0.62 -1.16 6.25
C GLY A 14 -0.63 -1.93 5.83
N ALA A 15 -0.84 -2.13 4.53
CA ALA A 15 -1.97 -2.89 4.01
C ALA A 15 -1.93 -4.36 4.47
N LEU A 16 -0.76 -5.01 4.44
CA LEU A 16 -0.63 -6.41 4.90
C LEU A 16 -0.88 -6.55 6.40
N ILE A 17 -0.38 -5.60 7.20
CA ILE A 17 -0.62 -5.56 8.64
C ILE A 17 -2.11 -5.36 8.91
N SER A 18 -2.77 -4.42 8.23
CA SER A 18 -4.23 -4.20 8.34
C SER A 18 -5.02 -5.48 8.05
N PHE A 19 -4.71 -6.18 6.96
CA PHE A 19 -5.37 -7.46 6.61
C PHE A 19 -5.12 -8.54 7.67
N THR A 20 -3.89 -8.67 8.14
CA THR A 20 -3.50 -9.70 9.11
C THR A 20 -4.18 -9.46 10.45
N MET A 21 -4.11 -8.24 10.97
CA MET A 21 -4.69 -7.87 12.27
C MET A 21 -6.22 -7.85 12.25
N ALA A 22 -6.84 -7.65 11.08
CA ALA A 22 -8.29 -7.75 10.90
C ALA A 22 -8.77 -9.20 10.73
N GLY A 23 -7.87 -10.18 10.62
CA GLY A 23 -8.21 -11.58 10.38
C GLY A 23 -8.76 -11.85 8.98
N LEU A 24 -8.32 -11.08 7.98
CA LEU A 24 -8.86 -11.06 6.61
C LEU A 24 -7.93 -11.70 5.57
N LEU A 25 -6.94 -12.50 6.00
CA LEU A 25 -6.00 -13.15 5.08
C LEU A 25 -6.69 -14.18 4.17
N ASP A 26 -7.73 -14.87 4.66
CA ASP A 26 -8.51 -15.80 3.84
C ASP A 26 -9.22 -15.07 2.70
N GLU A 27 -9.76 -13.88 2.96
CA GLU A 27 -10.34 -13.01 1.93
C GLU A 27 -9.28 -12.57 0.91
N LEU A 28 -8.06 -12.28 1.35
CA LEU A 28 -6.94 -11.97 0.46
C LEU A 28 -6.54 -13.18 -0.41
N LYS A 29 -6.47 -14.40 0.17
CA LYS A 29 -6.27 -15.66 -0.59
C LYS A 29 -7.37 -15.86 -1.63
N LYS A 30 -8.63 -15.64 -1.27
CA LYS A 30 -9.77 -15.73 -2.19
C LYS A 30 -9.73 -14.67 -3.30
N LEU A 31 -9.34 -13.44 -2.98
CA LEU A 31 -9.14 -12.38 -3.97
C LEU A 31 -8.07 -12.77 -4.98
N LYS A 32 -6.95 -13.34 -4.53
CA LYS A 32 -5.88 -13.82 -5.42
C LYS A 32 -6.36 -14.87 -6.42
N LYS A 33 -7.24 -15.78 -6.00
CA LYS A 33 -7.80 -16.84 -6.87
C LYS A 33 -8.62 -16.29 -8.04
N ILE A 34 -9.31 -15.16 -7.85
CA ILE A 34 -10.12 -14.53 -8.90
C ILE A 34 -9.38 -13.43 -9.66
N PHE A 35 -8.23 -12.98 -9.15
CA PHE A 35 -7.42 -11.94 -9.76
C PHE A 35 -6.46 -12.55 -10.78
N ASN A 36 -6.69 -12.25 -12.07
CA ASN A 36 -5.79 -12.64 -13.16
C ASN A 36 -4.52 -11.75 -13.21
N GLY A 37 -3.71 -11.89 -12.17
CA GLY A 37 -2.51 -11.09 -11.96
C GLY A 37 -1.72 -11.55 -10.74
N LYS A 38 -0.70 -10.79 -10.35
CA LYS A 38 0.16 -11.11 -9.21
C LYS A 38 0.00 -10.11 -8.08
N PHE A 39 0.10 -10.62 -6.85
CA PHE A 39 0.26 -9.78 -5.66
C PHE A 39 1.74 -9.81 -5.29
N ILE A 40 2.37 -8.64 -5.30
CA ILE A 40 3.82 -8.52 -5.18
C ILE A 40 4.15 -7.68 -3.95
N ILE A 41 5.20 -8.06 -3.24
CA ILE A 41 5.86 -7.23 -2.24
C ILE A 41 7.31 -6.97 -2.64
N THR A 42 7.91 -5.90 -2.14
CA THR A 42 9.36 -5.71 -2.27
C THR A 42 10.10 -6.51 -1.22
N GLN A 43 11.40 -6.74 -1.44
CA GLN A 43 12.26 -7.32 -0.40
C GLN A 43 12.24 -6.48 0.88
N LYS A 44 12.14 -5.15 0.78
CA LYS A 44 12.07 -4.27 1.95
C LYS A 44 10.78 -4.47 2.76
N VAL A 45 9.64 -4.63 2.10
CA VAL A 45 8.37 -4.93 2.76
C VAL A 45 8.42 -6.32 3.41
N LYS A 46 9.02 -7.32 2.75
CA LYS A 46 9.21 -8.65 3.34
C LYS A 46 10.03 -8.57 4.65
N GLU A 47 11.11 -7.81 4.67
CA GLU A 47 11.88 -7.59 5.90
C GLU A 47 11.02 -6.97 7.01
N GLU A 48 10.19 -5.99 6.66
CA GLU A 48 9.37 -5.23 7.60
C GLU A 48 8.24 -6.05 8.22
N VAL A 49 7.63 -6.96 7.45
CA VAL A 49 6.44 -7.71 7.90
C VAL A 49 6.71 -9.19 8.21
N VAL A 50 7.84 -9.74 7.78
CA VAL A 50 8.21 -11.15 8.02
C VAL A 50 9.57 -11.26 8.72
N ASP A 51 10.66 -10.86 8.06
CA ASP A 51 11.99 -11.28 8.50
C ASP A 51 12.40 -10.64 9.85
N ASN A 52 12.00 -9.38 10.10
CA ASN A 52 12.23 -8.74 11.39
C ASN A 52 11.23 -9.19 12.46
N PRO A 53 9.89 -9.16 12.21
CA PRO A 53 8.93 -9.43 13.28
C PRO A 53 8.84 -10.90 13.70
N ILE A 54 9.29 -11.85 12.86
CA ILE A 54 9.31 -13.29 13.22
C ILE A 54 10.21 -13.56 14.44
N ASN A 55 11.23 -12.73 14.68
CA ASN A 55 12.13 -12.86 15.82
C ASN A 55 11.65 -12.10 17.07
N VAL A 56 10.44 -11.55 17.04
CA VAL A 56 9.85 -10.78 18.13
C VAL A 56 8.56 -11.46 18.58
N ASN A 57 8.56 -12.09 19.76
CA ASN A 57 7.43 -12.88 20.28
C ASN A 57 6.05 -12.19 20.16
N ARG A 58 6.01 -10.86 20.31
CA ARG A 58 4.77 -10.08 20.19
C ARG A 58 4.16 -10.10 18.78
N PHE A 59 5.00 -10.17 17.74
CA PHE A 59 4.62 -10.04 16.33
C PHE A 59 4.81 -11.33 15.53
N GLU A 60 5.40 -12.36 16.14
CA GLU A 60 5.74 -13.64 15.50
C GLU A 60 4.55 -14.29 14.80
N LEU A 61 3.37 -14.33 15.43
CA LEU A 61 2.18 -14.94 14.83
C LEU A 61 1.75 -14.22 13.54
N ASP A 62 1.79 -12.90 13.52
CA ASP A 62 1.41 -12.11 12.34
C ASP A 62 2.45 -12.30 11.22
N ALA A 63 3.73 -12.35 11.56
CA ALA A 63 4.81 -12.65 10.62
C ALA A 63 4.67 -14.05 10.00
N LEU A 64 4.37 -15.07 10.82
CA LEU A 64 4.17 -16.45 10.36
C LEU A 64 2.98 -16.55 9.40
N ARG A 65 1.89 -15.84 9.68
CA ARG A 65 0.72 -15.78 8.80
C ARG A 65 1.01 -15.14 7.46
N ILE A 66 1.79 -14.05 7.42
CA ILE A 66 2.20 -13.43 6.15
C ILE A 66 3.21 -14.34 5.42
N LYS A 67 4.11 -15.00 6.16
CA LYS A 67 5.03 -15.99 5.59
C LYS A 67 4.28 -17.13 4.89
N GLU A 68 3.18 -17.62 5.48
CA GLU A 68 2.34 -18.64 4.84
C GLU A 68 1.82 -18.16 3.46
N LEU A 69 1.45 -16.89 3.32
CA LEU A 69 1.03 -16.33 2.02
C LEU A 69 2.15 -16.36 0.96
N LEU A 70 3.40 -16.18 1.39
CA LEU A 70 4.57 -16.30 0.52
C LEU A 70 4.82 -17.76 0.13
N ASP A 71 4.77 -18.67 1.11
CA ASP A 71 4.97 -20.11 0.89
C ASP A 71 3.90 -20.68 -0.05
N GLU A 72 2.65 -20.21 0.05
CA GLU A 72 1.53 -20.56 -0.84
C GLU A 72 1.54 -19.83 -2.20
N LYS A 73 2.51 -18.94 -2.45
CA LYS A 73 2.58 -18.06 -3.64
C LYS A 73 1.32 -17.20 -3.85
N VAL A 74 0.63 -16.87 -2.76
CA VAL A 74 -0.44 -15.87 -2.76
C VAL A 74 0.17 -14.49 -2.89
N LEU A 75 1.25 -14.25 -2.13
CA LEU A 75 2.18 -13.13 -2.30
C LEU A 75 3.48 -13.65 -2.94
N GLU A 76 4.12 -12.83 -3.76
CA GLU A 76 5.44 -13.11 -4.31
C GLU A 76 6.36 -11.90 -4.11
N VAL A 77 7.67 -12.11 -3.97
CA VAL A 77 8.66 -11.03 -3.92
C VAL A 77 8.98 -10.54 -5.34
N SER A 78 9.43 -9.30 -5.50
CA SER A 78 9.76 -8.65 -6.79
C SER A 78 10.63 -9.49 -7.74
N ASP A 79 11.51 -10.35 -7.24
CA ASP A 79 12.32 -11.23 -8.10
C ASP A 79 11.47 -12.20 -8.93
N ALA A 80 10.28 -12.57 -8.45
CA ALA A 80 9.35 -13.46 -9.15
C ALA A 80 8.74 -12.87 -10.43
N ILE A 81 9.04 -11.60 -10.72
CA ILE A 81 8.68 -10.89 -11.96
C ILE A 81 9.90 -10.34 -12.70
N ASN A 82 11.09 -10.92 -12.45
CA ASN A 82 12.36 -10.53 -13.07
C ASN A 82 12.67 -9.04 -12.90
N ILE A 83 12.44 -8.53 -11.69
CA ILE A 83 12.84 -7.18 -11.27
C ILE A 83 13.89 -7.34 -10.19
N ASP A 84 15.07 -6.83 -10.48
CA ASP A 84 16.21 -6.86 -9.57
C ASP A 84 15.97 -6.00 -8.31
N ASN A 85 16.17 -6.62 -7.14
CA ASN A 85 16.03 -5.97 -5.84
C ASN A 85 17.06 -4.85 -5.61
N GLU A 86 18.25 -4.92 -6.21
CA GLU A 86 19.24 -3.84 -6.09
C GLU A 86 18.75 -2.59 -6.82
N GLN A 87 18.22 -2.75 -8.04
CA GLN A 87 17.58 -1.68 -8.79
C GLN A 87 16.41 -1.06 -8.01
N VAL A 88 15.52 -1.87 -7.42
CA VAL A 88 14.41 -1.38 -6.57
C VAL A 88 14.95 -0.57 -5.40
N SER A 89 15.99 -1.07 -4.72
CA SER A 89 16.59 -0.39 -3.56
C SER A 89 17.30 0.92 -3.95
N PHE A 90 17.92 0.97 -5.12
CA PHE A 90 18.54 2.17 -5.66
C PHE A 90 17.50 3.24 -5.99
N ASP A 91 16.43 2.88 -6.71
CA ASP A 91 15.36 3.80 -7.06
C ASP A 91 14.58 4.25 -5.82
N ALA A 92 14.39 3.38 -4.82
CA ALA A 92 13.76 3.74 -3.55
C ALA A 92 14.52 4.86 -2.83
N ARG A 93 15.86 4.81 -2.82
CA ARG A 93 16.70 5.87 -2.22
C ARG A 93 16.52 7.21 -2.94
N LYS A 94 16.46 7.20 -4.27
CA LYS A 94 16.18 8.41 -5.05
C LYS A 94 14.79 8.97 -4.76
N ILE A 95 13.79 8.10 -4.68
CA ILE A 95 12.42 8.49 -4.36
C ILE A 95 12.34 9.13 -2.97
N LEU A 96 13.01 8.55 -1.96
CA LEU A 96 13.13 9.13 -0.62
C LEU A 96 13.77 10.51 -0.68
N GLU A 97 14.85 10.68 -1.44
CA GLU A 97 15.51 11.97 -1.59
C GLU A 97 14.57 13.02 -2.21
N ILE A 98 13.85 12.66 -3.27
CA ILE A 98 12.86 13.55 -3.90
C ILE A 98 11.74 13.90 -2.90
N ALA A 99 11.22 12.90 -2.17
CA ALA A 99 10.15 13.09 -1.18
C ALA A 99 10.61 14.03 -0.05
N ASN A 100 11.79 13.80 0.53
CA ASN A 100 12.38 14.62 1.58
C ASN A 100 12.69 16.05 1.10
N ASN A 101 12.92 16.22 -0.19
CA ASN A 101 13.11 17.52 -0.84
C ASN A 101 11.82 18.10 -1.45
N THR A 102 10.64 17.57 -1.12
CA THR A 102 9.37 18.09 -1.64
C THR A 102 8.77 19.15 -0.73
N PHE A 103 8.77 18.94 0.59
CA PHE A 103 8.23 19.89 1.57
C PHE A 103 9.31 20.37 2.53
N PHE A 104 9.23 21.64 2.93
CA PHE A 104 10.25 22.26 3.75
C PHE A 104 9.66 23.04 4.94
N TYR A 105 10.33 22.89 6.08
CA TYR A 105 10.16 23.73 7.26
C TYR A 105 11.47 24.48 7.51
N ARG A 106 11.44 25.83 7.50
CA ARG A 106 12.63 26.68 7.73
C ARG A 106 13.87 26.21 6.93
N LYS A 107 13.68 25.89 5.64
CA LYS A 107 14.69 25.34 4.70
C LYS A 107 15.16 23.89 4.97
N LYS A 108 14.66 23.21 5.99
CA LYS A 108 14.91 21.78 6.23
C LYS A 108 13.82 20.95 5.54
N GLY A 109 14.25 19.93 4.80
CA GLY A 109 13.34 18.95 4.19
C GLY A 109 12.56 18.18 5.25
N ILE A 110 11.33 17.80 4.93
CA ILE A 110 10.45 17.04 5.82
C ILE A 110 10.40 15.59 5.32
N GLY A 111 10.81 14.66 6.18
CA GLY A 111 10.61 13.23 5.94
C GLY A 111 9.13 12.90 5.98
N ILE A 112 8.58 12.50 4.83
CA ILE A 112 7.13 12.23 4.68
C ILE A 112 6.81 10.77 4.38
N ILE A 113 7.75 10.01 3.83
CA ILE A 113 7.56 8.59 3.52
C ILE A 113 8.73 7.76 4.07
N GLN A 114 8.47 6.49 4.33
CA GLN A 114 9.43 5.53 4.85
C GLN A 114 10.05 4.66 3.74
N SER A 115 11.11 3.92 4.08
CA SER A 115 11.84 3.09 3.12
C SER A 115 10.99 1.97 2.49
N GLY A 116 10.07 1.35 3.25
CA GLY A 116 9.12 0.37 2.74
C GLY A 116 8.21 0.97 1.66
N GLU A 117 7.60 2.11 1.95
CA GLU A 117 6.73 2.84 1.01
C GLU A 117 7.49 3.28 -0.25
N ALA A 118 8.69 3.84 -0.07
CA ALA A 118 9.52 4.26 -1.18
C ALA A 118 9.94 3.08 -2.08
N SER A 119 10.13 1.88 -1.51
CA SER A 119 10.40 0.67 -2.30
C SER A 119 9.19 0.26 -3.15
N CYS A 120 7.96 0.40 -2.64
CA CYS A 120 6.75 0.15 -3.42
C CYS A 120 6.60 1.14 -4.57
N LEU A 121 6.88 2.43 -4.33
CA LEU A 121 6.91 3.46 -5.37
C LEU A 121 7.99 3.15 -6.43
N ALA A 122 9.18 2.71 -6.01
CA ALA A 122 10.26 2.32 -6.91
C ALA A 122 9.86 1.16 -7.81
N LEU A 123 9.26 0.11 -7.23
CA LEU A 123 8.75 -1.03 -7.99
C LEU A 123 7.66 -0.59 -8.98
N SER A 124 6.72 0.26 -8.56
CA SER A 124 5.68 0.80 -9.44
C SER A 124 6.25 1.59 -10.61
N LYS A 125 7.28 2.42 -10.36
CA LYS A 125 8.00 3.17 -11.40
C LYS A 125 8.63 2.24 -12.43
N ILE A 126 9.36 1.22 -12.00
CA ILE A 126 9.97 0.22 -12.90
C ILE A 126 8.90 -0.51 -13.72
N LEU A 127 7.77 -0.85 -13.12
CA LEU A 127 6.65 -1.48 -13.82
C LEU A 127 5.99 -0.55 -14.84
N ASN A 128 5.84 0.74 -14.53
CA ASN A 128 5.33 1.74 -15.45
C ASN A 128 6.26 1.89 -16.67
N GLU A 129 7.58 1.94 -16.46
CA GLU A 129 8.58 1.97 -17.54
C GLU A 129 8.48 0.72 -18.44
N LYS A 130 8.20 -0.44 -17.85
CA LYS A 130 7.94 -1.71 -18.57
C LYS A 130 6.52 -1.81 -19.15
N LYS A 131 5.68 -0.77 -19.02
CA LYS A 131 4.27 -0.72 -19.46
C LYS A 131 3.40 -1.83 -18.85
N ILE A 132 3.70 -2.26 -17.62
CA ILE A 132 2.94 -3.25 -16.88
C ILE A 132 1.93 -2.53 -15.99
N GLN A 133 0.64 -2.90 -16.13
CA GLN A 133 -0.42 -2.30 -15.33
C GLN A 133 -0.26 -2.68 -13.85
N ASN A 134 -0.15 -1.66 -13.01
CA ASN A 134 0.04 -1.85 -11.58
C ASN A 134 -0.71 -0.82 -10.73
N VAL A 135 -0.94 -1.16 -9.46
CA VAL A 135 -1.49 -0.30 -8.41
C VAL A 135 -0.82 -0.67 -7.09
N ILE A 136 -0.63 0.30 -6.21
CA ILE A 136 -0.02 0.10 -4.90
C ILE A 136 -1.13 0.04 -3.85
N ALA A 137 -1.25 -1.10 -3.17
CA ALA A 137 -2.03 -1.23 -1.95
C ALA A 137 -1.27 -0.58 -0.80
N ILE A 138 -1.73 0.59 -0.34
CA ILE A 138 -1.14 1.36 0.74
C ILE A 138 -2.20 2.02 1.62
N ASP A 139 -2.05 1.81 2.92
CA ASP A 139 -2.99 2.32 3.92
C ASP A 139 -2.56 3.68 4.50
N GLU A 140 -1.26 4.03 4.37
CA GLU A 140 -0.71 5.28 4.91
C GLU A 140 -1.19 6.50 4.12
N ARG A 141 -1.86 7.41 4.84
CA ARG A 141 -2.46 8.62 4.26
C ARG A 141 -1.42 9.52 3.62
N THR A 142 -0.24 9.63 4.23
CA THR A 142 0.79 10.58 3.82
C THR A 142 1.31 10.28 2.41
N THR A 143 1.73 9.03 2.18
CA THR A 143 2.23 8.56 0.88
C THR A 143 1.16 8.65 -0.21
N ARG A 144 -0.07 8.29 0.12
CA ARG A 144 -1.18 8.37 -0.83
C ARG A 144 -1.49 9.81 -1.23
N MET A 145 -1.56 10.73 -0.26
CA MET A 145 -1.77 12.15 -0.53
C MET A 145 -0.61 12.79 -1.30
N LEU A 146 0.62 12.29 -1.14
CA LEU A 146 1.77 12.76 -1.91
C LEU A 146 1.56 12.56 -3.42
N GLY A 147 0.99 11.43 -3.84
CA GLY A 147 0.69 11.17 -5.25
C GLY A 147 -0.68 11.67 -5.72
N GLU A 148 -1.74 11.53 -4.91
CA GLU A 148 -3.10 11.93 -5.30
C GLU A 148 -3.35 13.44 -5.21
N GLY A 149 -2.69 14.13 -4.29
CA GLY A 149 -2.97 15.54 -4.00
C GLY A 149 -1.90 16.20 -3.13
N PRO A 150 -0.66 16.39 -3.62
CA PRO A 150 0.47 16.87 -2.83
C PRO A 150 0.23 18.26 -2.20
N GLU A 151 -0.57 19.11 -2.84
CA GLU A 151 -0.96 20.41 -2.26
C GLU A 151 -1.87 20.25 -1.03
N ASN A 152 -2.73 19.23 -1.01
CA ASN A 152 -3.53 18.90 0.17
C ASN A 152 -2.64 18.38 1.30
N LEU A 153 -1.59 17.62 0.96
CA LEU A 153 -0.60 17.16 1.93
C LEU A 153 0.17 18.34 2.53
N ARG A 154 0.60 19.31 1.72
CA ARG A 154 1.24 20.54 2.21
C ARG A 154 0.37 21.27 3.24
N LYS A 155 -0.91 21.46 2.93
CA LYS A 155 -1.88 22.11 3.84
C LYS A 155 -2.06 21.30 5.12
N LEU A 156 -2.10 19.97 5.02
CA LEU A 156 -2.20 19.08 6.18
C LEU A 156 -0.97 19.19 7.08
N LEU A 157 0.25 19.17 6.51
CA LEU A 157 1.49 19.35 7.24
C LEU A 157 1.54 20.72 7.93
N GLN A 158 1.11 21.79 7.25
CA GLN A 158 1.03 23.14 7.83
C GLN A 158 0.06 23.20 9.01
N LYS A 159 -1.10 22.52 8.92
CA LYS A 159 -2.05 22.43 10.03
C LYS A 159 -1.48 21.63 11.20
N LYS A 160 -0.82 20.50 10.96
CA LYS A 160 -0.25 19.63 12.00
C LYS A 160 0.95 20.24 12.71
N LEU A 161 1.83 20.91 11.97
CA LEU A 161 3.07 21.49 12.48
C LEU A 161 2.92 22.94 12.94
N HIS A 162 1.71 23.52 12.83
CA HIS A 162 1.40 24.91 13.17
C HIS A 162 2.40 25.90 12.59
N THR A 163 2.83 25.67 11.35
CA THR A 163 3.90 26.45 10.71
C THR A 163 3.76 26.48 9.19
N LEU A 164 4.33 27.50 8.55
CA LEU A 164 4.32 27.60 7.10
C LEU A 164 5.20 26.52 6.49
N ILE A 165 4.62 25.77 5.55
CA ILE A 165 5.31 24.74 4.78
C ILE A 165 5.43 25.22 3.34
N SER A 166 6.68 25.37 2.88
CA SER A 166 6.97 25.59 1.47
C SER A 166 7.14 24.25 0.75
N SER A 167 6.97 24.28 -0.57
CA SER A 167 6.97 23.08 -1.40
C SER A 167 7.71 23.32 -2.71
N LYS A 168 8.53 22.35 -3.14
CA LYS A 168 9.05 22.27 -4.52
C LYS A 168 8.00 21.60 -5.41
N LYS A 169 7.19 22.42 -6.08
CA LYS A 169 6.03 21.97 -6.89
C LYS A 169 6.45 21.16 -8.11
N GLU A 170 7.67 21.34 -8.59
CA GLU A 170 8.27 20.55 -9.66
C GLU A 170 8.28 19.04 -9.32
N ASN A 171 8.41 18.68 -8.04
CA ASN A 171 8.38 17.29 -7.59
C ASN A 171 6.97 16.69 -7.58
N TYR A 172 5.91 17.49 -7.64
CA TYR A 172 4.54 16.97 -7.58
C TYR A 172 4.24 16.04 -8.75
N LYS A 173 4.70 16.42 -9.95
CA LYS A 173 4.48 15.64 -11.17
C LYS A 173 5.06 14.24 -11.07
N PHE A 174 6.21 14.09 -10.40
CA PHE A 174 6.87 12.81 -10.18
C PHE A 174 5.97 11.83 -9.41
N PHE A 175 5.24 12.29 -8.40
CA PHE A 175 4.40 11.42 -7.57
C PHE A 175 3.00 11.18 -8.12
N GLN A 176 2.52 12.03 -9.04
CA GLN A 176 1.19 11.90 -9.64
C GLN A 176 1.04 10.71 -10.60
N GLU A 177 2.15 10.06 -10.99
CA GLU A 177 2.12 8.89 -11.87
C GLU A 177 1.73 7.60 -11.13
N PHE A 178 1.76 7.61 -9.79
CA PHE A 178 1.45 6.44 -8.97
C PHE A 178 -0.05 6.29 -8.75
N LYS A 179 -0.51 5.04 -8.76
CA LYS A 179 -1.91 4.68 -8.48
C LYS A 179 -1.98 3.92 -7.17
N PHE A 180 -2.97 4.27 -6.36
CA PHE A 180 -3.14 3.69 -5.04
C PHE A 180 -4.50 3.00 -4.90
N ILE A 181 -4.53 2.02 -4.00
CA ILE A 181 -5.72 1.38 -3.46
C ILE A 181 -5.44 1.11 -1.97
N ARG A 182 -6.45 1.05 -1.11
CA ARG A 182 -6.27 0.71 0.31
C ARG A 182 -6.80 -0.69 0.60
N SER A 183 -6.49 -1.19 1.78
CA SER A 183 -7.13 -2.39 2.31
C SER A 183 -8.66 -2.26 2.35
N ALA A 184 -9.20 -1.07 2.62
CA ALA A 184 -10.64 -0.79 2.58
C ALA A 184 -11.28 -1.07 1.20
N GLU A 185 -10.68 -0.60 0.10
CA GLU A 185 -11.22 -0.87 -1.24
C GLU A 185 -11.08 -2.36 -1.61
N LEU A 186 -9.97 -3.01 -1.23
CA LEU A 186 -9.79 -4.44 -1.46
C LEU A 186 -10.83 -5.28 -0.70
N VAL A 187 -11.13 -4.91 0.54
CA VAL A 187 -12.19 -5.49 1.35
C VAL A 187 -13.56 -5.28 0.72
N TYR A 188 -13.86 -4.07 0.23
CA TYR A 188 -15.09 -3.81 -0.52
C TYR A 188 -15.20 -4.72 -1.75
N VAL A 189 -14.11 -4.91 -2.49
CA VAL A 189 -14.08 -5.84 -3.64
C VAL A 189 -14.35 -7.28 -3.19
N ALA A 190 -13.73 -7.75 -2.09
CA ALA A 190 -13.99 -9.09 -1.56
C ALA A 190 -15.46 -9.29 -1.18
N TYR A 191 -16.07 -8.29 -0.53
CA TYR A 191 -17.49 -8.27 -0.21
C TYR A 191 -18.36 -8.32 -1.47
N LYS A 192 -18.12 -7.43 -2.44
CA LYS A 192 -18.88 -7.34 -3.70
C LYS A 192 -18.80 -8.63 -4.52
N LYS A 193 -17.68 -9.35 -4.43
CA LYS A 193 -17.45 -10.64 -5.09
C LYS A 193 -17.95 -11.84 -4.29
N LYS A 194 -18.66 -11.62 -3.17
CA LYS A 194 -19.21 -12.67 -2.29
C LYS A 194 -18.13 -13.64 -1.79
N LEU A 195 -16.92 -13.12 -1.56
CA LEU A 195 -15.80 -13.91 -1.02
C LEU A 195 -15.81 -13.98 0.52
N VAL A 196 -16.60 -13.12 1.17
CA VAL A 196 -16.74 -13.06 2.62
C VAL A 196 -17.86 -14.02 3.05
N ASN A 197 -17.55 -14.94 3.96
CA ASN A 197 -18.46 -16.00 4.41
C ASN A 197 -19.30 -15.58 5.64
N LEU A 198 -19.75 -14.33 5.69
CA LEU A 198 -20.61 -13.81 6.76
C LEU A 198 -21.98 -13.50 6.16
N LYS A 199 -23.03 -14.13 6.69
CA LYS A 199 -24.38 -14.10 6.11
C LYS A 199 -25.33 -13.10 6.77
N ASN A 200 -25.01 -12.61 7.96
CA ASN A 200 -25.91 -11.82 8.80
C ASN A 200 -25.28 -10.50 9.24
N GLY A 201 -26.11 -9.47 9.39
CA GLY A 201 -25.72 -8.16 9.90
C GLY A 201 -25.13 -7.23 8.85
N ASN A 202 -24.59 -6.10 9.31
CA ASN A 202 -24.01 -5.08 8.45
C ASN A 202 -22.56 -5.45 8.07
N VAL A 203 -22.39 -6.53 7.31
CA VAL A 203 -21.08 -7.17 7.04
C VAL A 203 -20.07 -6.19 6.42
N LEU A 204 -20.45 -5.46 5.37
CA LEU A 204 -19.52 -4.51 4.73
C LEU A 204 -19.05 -3.42 5.69
N ASN A 205 -19.95 -2.90 6.54
CA ASN A 205 -19.59 -1.93 7.58
C ASN A 205 -18.56 -2.51 8.55
N ALA A 206 -18.85 -3.70 9.07
CA ALA A 206 -17.97 -4.37 10.02
C ALA A 206 -16.58 -4.61 9.44
N LEU A 207 -16.49 -5.00 8.16
CA LEU A 207 -15.21 -5.20 7.49
C LEU A 207 -14.44 -3.88 7.28
N LEU A 208 -15.12 -2.81 6.85
CA LEU A 208 -14.49 -1.50 6.64
C LEU A 208 -13.98 -0.89 7.96
N TYR A 209 -14.77 -0.99 9.03
CA TYR A 209 -14.33 -0.56 10.36
C TYR A 209 -13.23 -1.47 10.91
N ALA A 210 -13.23 -2.77 10.60
CA ALA A 210 -12.15 -3.67 11.00
C ALA A 210 -10.81 -3.18 10.45
N VAL A 211 -10.69 -2.91 9.15
CA VAL A 211 -9.42 -2.40 8.59
C VAL A 211 -9.10 -0.97 9.04
N LYS A 212 -10.12 -0.10 9.20
CA LYS A 212 -9.92 1.25 9.74
C LYS A 212 -9.25 1.22 11.12
N PHE A 213 -9.76 0.39 12.03
CA PHE A 213 -9.21 0.27 13.38
C PHE A 213 -7.90 -0.51 13.45
N LYS A 214 -7.44 -1.09 12.34
CA LYS A 214 -6.15 -1.79 12.22
C LYS A 214 -5.08 -1.03 11.43
N GLY A 215 -5.35 0.22 11.04
CA GLY A 215 -4.34 1.10 10.46
C GLY A 215 -4.69 1.66 9.08
N CYS A 216 -5.76 1.20 8.44
CA CYS A 216 -6.23 1.76 7.18
C CYS A 216 -6.69 3.21 7.36
N ALA A 217 -6.01 4.16 6.71
CA ALA A 217 -6.44 5.56 6.76
C ALA A 217 -7.67 5.79 5.87
N ILE A 218 -8.85 5.57 6.46
CA ILE A 218 -10.16 5.83 5.88
C ILE A 218 -11.07 6.57 6.87
N SER A 219 -11.75 7.62 6.41
CA SER A 219 -12.68 8.40 7.23
C SER A 219 -14.06 7.74 7.34
N ASP A 220 -14.88 8.16 8.31
CA ASP A 220 -16.24 7.62 8.45
C ASP A 220 -17.13 8.05 7.28
N GLU A 221 -16.89 9.24 6.72
CA GLU A 221 -17.54 9.72 5.50
C GLU A 221 -17.18 8.84 4.30
N GLU A 222 -15.90 8.47 4.14
CA GLU A 222 -15.48 7.56 3.08
C GLU A 222 -16.12 6.17 3.22
N ILE A 223 -16.22 5.65 4.44
CA ILE A 223 -16.92 4.39 4.72
C ILE A 223 -18.39 4.51 4.30
N PHE A 224 -19.07 5.58 4.71
CA PHE A 224 -20.47 5.82 4.36
C PHE A 224 -20.69 5.91 2.84
N GLU A 225 -19.79 6.56 2.11
CA GLU A 225 -19.87 6.61 0.64
C GLU A 225 -19.68 5.23 0.02
N ILE A 226 -18.74 4.40 0.51
CA ILE A 226 -18.57 3.02 0.03
C ILE A 226 -19.84 2.19 0.30
N GLU A 227 -20.50 2.39 1.44
CA GLU A 227 -21.73 1.66 1.78
C GLU A 227 -22.92 2.00 0.88
N LYS A 228 -22.98 3.24 0.36
CA LYS A 228 -24.00 3.63 -0.63
C LYS A 228 -23.79 2.98 -1.99
N MET A 229 -22.58 2.50 -2.29
CA MET A 229 -22.23 1.83 -3.56
C MET A 229 -22.50 0.31 -3.52
N ARG A 230 -23.27 -0.18 -2.55
CA ARG A 230 -23.66 -1.61 -2.46
C ARG A 230 -24.43 -2.09 -3.67
#